data_AF-A0A420UAU0-F1
#
_entry.id   AF-A0A420UAU0-F1
#
_cell.length_a   1.000
_cell.length_b   1.000
_cell.length_c   1.000
_cell.angle_alpha   90.00
_cell.angle_beta   90.00
_cell.angle_gamma   90.00
#
_symmetry.space_group_name_H-M   'P 1'
#
loop_
_entity.id
_entity.type
_entity.pdbx_description
1 polymer ?
#
loop_
_entity_poly.entity_id
_entity_poly.type
_entity_poly.pdbx_seq_one_letter_code
_entity_poly.pdbx_strand_id
1 'polypeptide(L)'
;MAANKNQSDSEQSVMTTEPLAVQGPKPARRWWHWHEPGASKEEKWLIFKLDAAILTYTCLTFFVKYLDQTNVTNAYVSGMKEDLDLHGNQLNWLTTYFNIGIIIGAPFSTLMLTFVKPRWWLPACTMAWSLLVLGMHKAETIKTLYILRYRNMNGRLGLAAWRWLFILDFLISVPVVILGLIICPDEPKAKKVWWMSEEERQRCIERMADEGRDAELFHWDRRLIKRVLTSWQLYAFCLAWAFMELTCSVNLQRWMTLWIKSLRVDGKPKYSTEKVNAIPTAVGCTVCHFDYMLGSIVDEYSSRA
;
A
#
# COMPACT_ATOMS: atom_id res chain seq x y z
N MET A 1 33.48 -41.56 -57.56
CA MET A 1 33.60 -41.52 -56.09
C MET A 1 32.65 -40.47 -55.57
N ALA A 2 31.48 -40.93 -55.14
CA ALA A 2 30.43 -40.12 -54.54
C ALA A 2 30.65 -40.12 -53.03
N ALA A 3 30.83 -38.94 -52.44
CA ALA A 3 30.58 -38.59 -51.03
C ALA A 3 31.31 -37.29 -50.73
N ASN A 4 30.61 -36.14 -50.76
CA ASN A 4 30.56 -35.21 -49.63
C ASN A 4 29.56 -34.07 -49.92
N LYS A 5 28.26 -34.39 -50.00
CA LYS A 5 27.17 -33.40 -50.17
C LYS A 5 26.25 -33.32 -48.95
N ASN A 6 26.61 -33.98 -47.84
CA ASN A 6 25.76 -34.13 -46.65
C ASN A 6 26.22 -33.29 -45.46
N GLN A 7 27.08 -32.29 -45.66
CA GLN A 7 27.62 -31.48 -44.56
C GLN A 7 27.23 -29.99 -44.64
N SER A 8 26.48 -29.58 -45.68
CA SER A 8 25.92 -28.22 -45.80
C SER A 8 24.49 -28.06 -45.29
N ASP A 9 23.80 -29.17 -44.99
CA ASP A 9 22.35 -29.17 -44.74
C ASP A 9 21.99 -29.25 -43.24
N SER A 10 22.98 -29.32 -42.33
CA SER A 10 22.75 -29.42 -40.88
C SER A 10 23.00 -28.13 -40.09
N GLU A 11 23.36 -27.02 -40.72
CA GLU A 11 23.56 -25.72 -40.04
C GLU A 11 22.44 -24.68 -40.31
N GLN A 12 21.36 -25.08 -40.99
CA GLN A 12 20.22 -24.19 -41.29
C GLN A 12 18.95 -24.42 -40.44
N SER A 13 19.02 -25.17 -39.33
CA SER A 13 17.87 -25.27 -38.40
C SER A 13 17.84 -24.18 -37.32
N VAL A 14 18.51 -23.05 -37.56
CA VAL A 14 18.41 -21.86 -36.71
C VAL A 14 17.04 -21.23 -36.95
N MET A 15 16.11 -21.59 -36.07
CA MET A 15 15.03 -20.73 -35.57
C MET A 15 14.49 -19.76 -36.63
N THR A 16 13.72 -20.28 -37.58
CA THR A 16 12.73 -19.47 -38.27
C THR A 16 11.77 -18.95 -37.21
N THR A 17 12.07 -17.77 -36.65
CA THR A 17 11.07 -16.96 -35.96
C THR A 17 10.02 -16.67 -37.01
N GLU A 18 8.89 -17.40 -36.94
CA GLU A 18 7.68 -16.97 -37.62
C GLU A 18 7.49 -15.49 -37.31
N PRO A 19 7.28 -14.62 -38.31
CA PRO A 19 6.96 -13.23 -38.03
C PRO A 19 5.73 -13.23 -37.13
N LEU A 20 5.90 -12.70 -35.91
CA LEU A 20 4.85 -12.54 -34.91
C LEU A 20 3.59 -12.06 -35.62
N ALA A 21 2.54 -12.89 -35.61
CA ALA A 21 1.27 -12.58 -36.21
C ALA A 21 0.86 -11.19 -35.71
N VAL A 22 0.75 -10.23 -36.64
CA VAL A 22 0.25 -8.88 -36.35
C VAL A 22 -1.14 -9.08 -35.74
N GLN A 23 -1.21 -8.95 -34.41
CA GLN A 23 -2.46 -9.09 -33.68
C GLN A 23 -3.43 -8.06 -34.28
N GLY A 24 -4.57 -8.55 -34.77
CA GLY A 24 -5.64 -7.70 -35.29
C GLY A 24 -6.10 -6.69 -34.22
N PRO A 25 -6.90 -5.68 -34.61
CA PRO A 25 -7.35 -4.64 -33.69
C PRO A 25 -7.98 -5.27 -32.44
N LYS A 26 -7.42 -4.96 -31.25
CA LYS A 26 -7.88 -5.50 -29.97
C LYS A 26 -9.38 -5.16 -29.81
N PRO A 27 -10.25 -6.14 -29.54
CA PRO A 27 -11.68 -5.90 -29.37
C PRO A 27 -11.93 -4.94 -28.21
N ALA A 28 -12.88 -4.01 -28.39
CA ALA A 28 -13.22 -2.99 -27.40
C ALA A 28 -13.57 -3.63 -26.04
N ARG A 29 -12.81 -3.27 -25.00
CA ARG A 29 -12.96 -3.79 -23.64
C ARG A 29 -14.20 -3.17 -23.00
N ARG A 30 -15.19 -3.97 -22.61
CA ARG A 30 -16.29 -3.48 -21.75
C ARG A 30 -15.82 -3.41 -20.29
N TRP A 31 -16.33 -2.45 -19.52
CA TRP A 31 -15.91 -2.21 -18.13
C TRP A 31 -16.07 -3.40 -17.18
N TRP A 32 -16.95 -4.36 -17.48
CA TRP A 32 -17.13 -5.59 -16.70
C TRP A 32 -16.22 -6.77 -17.14
N HIS A 33 -15.40 -6.62 -18.18
CA HIS A 33 -14.49 -7.69 -18.60
C HIS A 33 -13.17 -7.63 -17.82
N TRP A 34 -13.03 -8.52 -16.83
CA TRP A 34 -11.81 -8.69 -16.04
C TRP A 34 -10.59 -9.10 -16.90
N HIS A 35 -10.82 -9.88 -17.97
CA HIS A 35 -9.76 -10.37 -18.86
C HIS A 35 -9.87 -9.79 -20.28
N GLU A 36 -8.75 -9.71 -21.00
CA GLU A 36 -8.74 -9.34 -22.41
C GLU A 36 -9.63 -10.30 -23.23
N PRO A 37 -10.50 -9.78 -24.13
CA PRO A 37 -11.34 -10.64 -24.95
C PRO A 37 -10.46 -11.45 -25.90
N GLY A 38 -10.41 -12.77 -25.71
CA GLY A 38 -9.53 -13.69 -26.46
C GLY A 38 -8.44 -14.36 -25.61
N ALA A 39 -8.25 -13.98 -24.35
CA ALA A 39 -7.26 -14.60 -23.47
C ALA A 39 -7.52 -16.11 -23.25
N SER A 40 -6.45 -16.91 -23.29
CA SER A 40 -6.52 -18.37 -23.08
C SER A 40 -6.96 -18.71 -21.64
N LYS A 41 -7.43 -19.94 -21.41
CA LYS A 41 -7.84 -20.38 -20.05
C LYS A 41 -6.66 -20.32 -19.06
N GLU A 42 -5.47 -20.65 -19.53
CA GLU A 42 -4.22 -20.59 -18.75
C GLU A 42 -3.85 -19.14 -18.41
N GLU A 43 -3.99 -18.21 -19.36
CA GLU A 43 -3.71 -16.79 -19.15
C GLU A 43 -4.68 -16.15 -18.14
N LYS A 44 -5.97 -16.49 -18.22
CA LYS A 44 -6.96 -16.04 -17.23
C LYS A 44 -6.64 -16.53 -15.82
N TRP A 45 -6.20 -17.78 -15.70
CA TRP A 45 -5.81 -18.38 -14.42
C TRP A 45 -4.54 -17.75 -13.86
N LEU A 46 -3.55 -17.47 -14.71
CA LEU A 46 -2.32 -16.75 -14.33
C LEU A 46 -2.64 -15.35 -13.80
N ILE A 47 -3.44 -14.57 -14.54
CA ILE A 47 -3.87 -13.22 -14.12
C ILE A 47 -4.59 -13.30 -12.77
N PHE A 48 -5.54 -14.24 -12.63
CA PHE A 48 -6.27 -14.41 -11.39
C PHE A 48 -5.36 -14.73 -10.20
N LYS A 49 -4.37 -15.63 -10.35
CA LYS A 49 -3.40 -15.93 -9.30
C LYS A 49 -2.57 -14.70 -8.92
N LEU A 50 -2.06 -13.98 -9.91
CA LEU A 50 -1.23 -12.79 -9.71
C LEU A 50 -2.02 -11.69 -9.01
N ASP A 51 -3.23 -11.41 -9.49
CA ASP A 51 -4.14 -10.43 -8.90
C ASP A 51 -4.51 -10.84 -7.48
N ALA A 52 -4.89 -12.10 -7.24
CA ALA A 52 -5.21 -12.59 -5.91
C ALA A 52 -4.01 -12.45 -4.95
N ALA A 53 -2.80 -12.75 -5.40
CA ALA A 53 -1.58 -12.62 -4.60
C ALA A 53 -1.28 -11.15 -4.25
N ILE A 54 -1.20 -10.28 -5.25
CA ILE A 54 -0.84 -8.87 -5.09
C ILE A 54 -1.94 -8.10 -4.35
N LEU A 55 -3.20 -8.30 -4.73
CA LEU A 55 -4.34 -7.61 -4.12
C LEU A 55 -4.50 -8.00 -2.65
N THR A 56 -4.41 -9.29 -2.31
CA THR A 56 -4.53 -9.73 -0.91
C THR A 56 -3.44 -9.10 -0.05
N TYR A 57 -2.19 -9.14 -0.51
CA TYR A 57 -1.09 -8.53 0.23
C TYR A 57 -1.23 -7.01 0.36
N THR A 58 -1.62 -6.34 -0.73
CA THR A 58 -1.82 -4.89 -0.75
C THR A 58 -2.94 -4.49 0.22
N CYS A 59 -4.08 -5.16 0.17
CA CYS A 59 -5.20 -4.93 1.08
C CYS A 59 -4.81 -5.12 2.55
N LEU A 60 -4.08 -6.20 2.87
CA LEU A 60 -3.60 -6.45 4.24
C LEU A 60 -2.60 -5.37 4.71
N THR A 61 -1.68 -4.96 3.83
CA THR A 61 -0.69 -3.91 4.16
C THR A 61 -1.36 -2.55 4.34
N PHE A 62 -2.32 -2.20 3.49
CA PHE A 62 -3.13 -0.99 3.64
C PHE A 62 -3.97 -1.02 4.91
N PHE A 63 -4.54 -2.17 5.26
CA PHE A 63 -5.27 -2.36 6.50
C PHE A 63 -4.37 -2.09 7.72
N VAL A 64 -3.18 -2.70 7.78
CA VAL A 64 -2.19 -2.44 8.85
C VAL A 64 -1.82 -0.96 8.91
N LYS A 65 -1.48 -0.34 7.78
CA LYS A 65 -1.17 1.10 7.71
C LYS A 65 -2.31 1.97 8.26
N TYR A 66 -3.56 1.63 7.98
CA TYR A 66 -4.71 2.38 8.46
C TYR A 66 -4.99 2.14 9.95
N LEU A 67 -4.77 0.91 10.42
CA LEU A 67 -4.88 0.52 11.80
C LEU A 67 -3.87 1.29 12.67
N ASP A 68 -2.61 1.38 12.24
CA ASP A 68 -1.56 2.20 12.83
C ASP A 68 -1.99 3.66 13.04
N GLN A 69 -2.48 4.28 11.96
CA GLN A 69 -2.86 5.69 11.97
C GLN A 69 -4.03 5.98 12.90
N THR A 70 -4.99 5.05 12.95
CA THR A 70 -6.14 5.15 13.84
C THR A 70 -5.75 4.87 15.30
N ASN A 71 -4.82 3.94 15.53
CA ASN A 71 -4.36 3.56 16.85
C ASN A 71 -3.71 4.71 17.63
N VAL A 72 -2.96 5.60 16.99
CA VAL A 72 -2.38 6.79 17.66
C VAL A 72 -3.48 7.71 18.20
N THR A 73 -4.53 7.94 17.41
CA THR A 73 -5.67 8.77 17.81
C THR A 73 -6.48 8.09 18.92
N ASN A 74 -6.71 6.78 18.81
CA ASN A 74 -7.40 6.00 19.84
C ASN A 74 -6.60 5.94 21.13
N ALA A 75 -5.29 5.73 21.08
CA ALA A 75 -4.37 5.75 22.22
C ALA A 75 -4.45 7.09 22.96
N TYR A 76 -4.45 8.21 22.23
CA TYR A 76 -4.67 9.54 22.80
C TYR A 76 -6.01 9.66 23.53
N VAL A 77 -7.07 9.08 22.98
CA VAL A 77 -8.40 9.11 23.59
C VAL A 77 -8.52 8.17 24.80
N SER A 78 -7.76 7.07 24.82
CA SER A 78 -7.79 6.01 25.83
C SER A 78 -6.86 6.20 27.03
N GLY A 79 -6.17 7.35 27.15
CA GLY A 79 -5.37 7.68 28.34
C GLY A 79 -3.93 8.08 28.07
N MET A 80 -3.44 8.03 26.82
CA MET A 80 -2.06 8.45 26.50
C MET A 80 -1.82 9.94 26.79
N LYS A 81 -2.87 10.77 26.72
CA LYS A 81 -2.78 12.19 27.07
C LYS A 81 -2.45 12.38 28.56
N GLU A 82 -3.19 11.71 29.43
CA GLU A 82 -3.06 11.80 30.88
C GLU A 82 -1.78 11.12 31.39
N ASP A 83 -1.36 10.01 30.75
CA ASP A 83 -0.15 9.26 31.14
C ASP A 83 1.16 9.95 30.72
N LEU A 84 1.16 10.68 29.60
CA LEU A 84 2.35 11.41 29.09
C LEU A 84 2.33 12.91 29.41
N ASP A 85 1.30 13.39 30.12
CA ASP A 85 1.07 14.82 30.43
C ASP A 85 1.09 15.70 29.17
N LEU A 86 0.42 15.26 28.11
CA LEU A 86 0.39 15.95 26.82
C LEU A 86 -0.56 17.16 26.89
N HIS A 87 0.00 18.37 26.80
CA HIS A 87 -0.73 19.64 26.87
C HIS A 87 -0.86 20.33 25.50
N GLY A 88 -1.99 20.99 25.27
CA GLY A 88 -2.21 21.90 24.14
C GLY A 88 -2.00 21.28 22.76
N ASN A 89 -1.14 21.90 21.94
CA ASN A 89 -0.90 21.54 20.54
C ASN A 89 0.12 20.40 20.33
N GLN A 90 0.59 19.73 21.38
CA GLN A 90 1.63 18.69 21.27
C GLN A 90 1.21 17.50 20.40
N LEU A 91 -0.08 17.12 20.40
CA LEU A 91 -0.60 16.09 19.49
C LEU A 91 -0.54 16.54 18.02
N ASN A 92 -0.82 17.81 17.76
CA ASN A 92 -0.70 18.37 16.42
C ASN A 92 0.77 18.38 16.00
N TRP A 93 1.70 18.74 16.89
CA TRP A 93 3.14 18.66 16.61
C TRP A 93 3.61 17.24 16.31
N LEU A 94 3.20 16.23 17.09
CA LEU A 94 3.50 14.82 16.81
C LEU A 94 3.02 14.39 15.41
N THR A 95 1.82 14.80 15.04
CA THR A 95 1.25 14.53 13.71
C THR A 95 2.03 15.25 12.61
N THR A 96 2.42 16.50 12.85
CA THR A 96 3.25 17.29 11.92
C THR A 96 4.61 16.64 11.69
N TYR A 97 5.32 16.22 12.75
CA TYR A 97 6.60 15.53 12.62
C TYR A 97 6.47 14.20 11.88
N PHE A 98 5.40 13.43 12.14
CA PHE A 98 5.10 12.22 11.40
C PHE A 98 4.90 12.50 9.90
N ASN A 99 4.11 13.53 9.55
CA ASN A 99 3.87 13.90 8.16
C ASN A 99 5.15 14.40 7.46
N ILE A 100 6.02 15.15 8.14
CA ILE A 100 7.34 15.54 7.61
C ILE A 100 8.16 14.29 7.27
N GLY A 101 8.15 13.30 8.16
CA GLY A 101 8.80 12.00 7.92
C GLY A 101 8.27 11.32 6.66
N ILE A 102 6.94 11.31 6.45
CA ILE A 102 6.33 10.77 5.23
C ILE A 102 6.71 11.57 3.98
N ILE A 103 6.73 12.91 4.05
CA ILE A 103 7.08 13.77 2.92
C ILE A 103 8.51 13.50 2.44
N ILE A 104 9.45 13.29 3.35
CA ILE A 104 10.85 13.02 3.01
C ILE A 104 11.04 11.54 2.65
N GLY A 105 10.43 10.64 3.42
CA GLY A 105 10.61 9.20 3.31
C GLY A 105 9.90 8.58 2.10
N ALA A 106 8.73 9.09 1.70
CA ALA A 106 7.97 8.49 0.59
C ALA A 106 8.71 8.61 -0.76
N PRO A 107 9.24 9.78 -1.18
CA PRO A 107 10.04 9.87 -2.40
C PRO A 107 11.28 8.98 -2.36
N PHE A 108 11.95 8.92 -1.20
CA PHE A 108 13.12 8.06 -1.01
C PHE A 108 12.76 6.57 -1.10
N SER A 109 11.66 6.14 -0.48
CA SER A 109 11.20 4.76 -0.54
C SER A 109 10.79 4.37 -1.96
N THR A 110 10.10 5.24 -2.69
CA THR A 110 9.75 5.01 -4.10
C THR A 110 11.00 4.93 -4.97
N LEU A 111 12.02 5.73 -4.68
CA LEU A 111 13.32 5.65 -5.35
C LEU A 111 14.05 4.34 -5.04
N MET A 112 14.01 3.86 -3.79
CA MET A 112 14.64 2.60 -3.43
C MET A 112 14.04 1.40 -4.13
N LEU A 113 12.75 1.44 -4.50
CA LEU A 113 12.12 0.39 -5.32
C LEU A 113 12.74 0.24 -6.72
N THR A 114 13.46 1.26 -7.23
CA THR A 114 14.18 1.12 -8.51
C THR A 114 15.51 0.35 -8.36
N PHE A 115 16.04 0.22 -7.14
CA PHE A 115 17.31 -0.45 -6.86
C PHE A 115 17.14 -1.77 -6.12
N VAL A 116 16.14 -1.83 -5.24
CA VAL A 116 15.88 -2.96 -4.34
C VAL A 116 14.57 -3.61 -4.75
N LYS A 117 14.60 -4.93 -4.91
CA LYS A 117 13.43 -5.71 -5.29
C LYS A 117 12.28 -5.52 -4.28
N PRO A 118 11.03 -5.32 -4.75
CA PRO A 118 9.87 -5.09 -3.88
C PRO A 118 9.66 -6.16 -2.80
N ARG A 119 9.97 -7.44 -3.11
CA ARG A 119 9.82 -8.55 -2.15
C ARG A 119 10.64 -8.41 -0.88
N TRP A 120 11.77 -7.70 -0.93
CA TRP A 120 12.59 -7.46 0.26
C TRP A 120 12.33 -6.07 0.83
N TRP A 121 12.18 -5.06 -0.02
CA TRP A 121 12.02 -3.68 0.42
C TRP A 121 10.71 -3.45 1.18
N LEU A 122 9.57 -3.87 0.62
CA LEU A 122 8.27 -3.60 1.23
C LEU A 122 8.13 -4.28 2.61
N PRO A 123 8.43 -5.59 2.77
CA PRO A 123 8.30 -6.23 4.08
C PRO A 123 9.36 -5.73 5.08
N ALA A 124 10.57 -5.36 4.64
CA ALA A 124 11.59 -4.80 5.52
C ALA A 124 11.18 -3.42 6.07
N CYS A 125 10.61 -2.55 5.22
CA CYS A 125 10.08 -1.25 5.64
C CYS A 125 8.92 -1.41 6.63
N THR A 126 7.99 -2.34 6.36
CA THR A 126 6.90 -2.64 7.30
C THR A 126 7.43 -3.17 8.63
N MET A 127 8.37 -4.12 8.62
CA MET A 127 8.97 -4.66 9.85
C MET A 127 9.74 -3.58 10.63
N ALA A 128 10.52 -2.74 9.95
CA ALA A 128 11.22 -1.63 10.59
C ALA A 128 10.24 -0.65 11.25
N TRP A 129 9.14 -0.33 10.58
CA TRP A 129 8.06 0.50 11.12
C TRP A 129 7.41 -0.16 12.35
N SER A 130 7.02 -1.43 12.25
CA SER A 130 6.41 -2.17 13.37
C SER A 130 7.32 -2.25 14.59
N LEU A 131 8.64 -2.41 14.40
CA LEU A 131 9.61 -2.37 15.50
C LEU A 131 9.74 -0.99 16.14
N LEU A 132 9.66 0.09 15.35
CA LEU A 132 9.62 1.46 15.87
C LEU A 132 8.36 1.72 16.69
N VAL A 133 7.19 1.27 16.21
CA VAL A 133 5.91 1.38 16.92
C VAL A 133 5.94 0.58 18.24
N LEU A 134 6.52 -0.62 18.24
CA LEU A 134 6.75 -1.39 19.46
C LEU A 134 7.65 -0.62 20.44
N GLY A 135 8.65 0.11 19.93
CA GLY A 135 9.48 1.02 20.73
C GLY A 135 8.69 2.14 21.41
N MET A 136 7.64 2.66 20.77
CA MET A 136 6.79 3.73 21.33
C MET A 136 6.04 3.31 22.61
N HIS A 137 5.75 2.01 22.78
CA HIS A 137 5.17 1.49 24.02
C HIS A 137 6.04 1.77 25.26
N LYS A 138 7.37 1.86 25.09
CA LYS A 138 8.33 2.15 26.17
C LYS A 138 8.49 3.63 26.50
N ALA A 139 7.75 4.54 25.85
CA ALA A 139 7.80 5.96 26.21
C ALA A 139 7.25 6.15 27.65
N GLU A 140 8.09 6.74 28.51
CA GLU A 140 7.91 6.78 29.96
C GLU A 140 7.98 8.23 30.50
N THR A 141 6.83 8.78 30.86
CA THR A 141 6.74 9.83 31.89
C THR A 141 6.21 9.17 33.17
N ILE A 142 7.13 8.72 34.03
CA ILE A 142 6.89 7.70 35.08
C ILE A 142 6.13 8.17 36.34
N LYS A 143 5.88 9.46 36.58
CA LYS A 143 5.56 9.90 37.95
C LYS A 143 4.10 9.77 38.40
N THR A 144 3.14 9.56 37.50
CA THR A 144 1.69 9.54 37.86
C THR A 144 1.05 8.14 37.75
N LEU A 145 1.74 7.20 37.11
CA LEU A 145 1.22 5.88 36.71
C LEU A 145 1.09 4.87 37.87
N TYR A 146 1.70 5.14 39.03
CA TYR A 146 1.60 4.26 40.20
C TYR A 146 0.28 4.42 40.98
N ILE A 147 -0.44 5.54 40.84
CA ILE A 147 -1.56 5.88 41.73
C ILE A 147 -2.93 5.58 41.10
N LEU A 148 -3.07 5.63 39.77
CA LEU A 148 -4.36 5.47 39.06
C LEU A 148 -4.65 4.06 38.54
N ARG A 149 -3.85 3.07 38.95
CA ARG A 149 -3.97 1.67 38.52
C ARG A 149 -5.22 0.92 39.03
N TYR A 150 -6.09 1.57 39.80
CA TYR A 150 -7.01 0.87 40.68
C TYR A 150 -8.37 0.44 40.10
N ARG A 151 -8.83 0.90 38.92
CA ARG A 151 -10.21 0.55 38.51
C ARG A 151 -10.44 0.43 37.01
N ASN A 152 -10.57 -0.84 36.59
CA ASN A 152 -11.48 -1.34 35.54
C ASN A 152 -10.95 -1.91 34.22
N MET A 153 -9.66 -1.97 33.89
CA MET A 153 -9.16 -2.94 32.87
C MET A 153 -7.69 -3.39 33.08
N ASN A 154 -7.13 -3.21 34.27
CA ASN A 154 -5.74 -3.63 34.59
C ASN A 154 -5.71 -5.09 35.09
N GLY A 155 -5.91 -6.06 34.21
CA GLY A 155 -6.00 -7.47 34.60
C GLY A 155 -5.13 -8.46 33.83
N ARG A 156 -4.56 -8.07 32.69
CA ARG A 156 -3.55 -8.89 31.99
C ARG A 156 -2.26 -8.08 31.86
N LEU A 157 -1.21 -8.55 32.52
CA LEU A 157 0.18 -8.05 32.53
C LEU A 157 0.45 -6.61 33.02
N GLY A 158 -0.57 -5.81 33.34
CA GLY A 158 -0.34 -4.54 34.03
C GLY A 158 0.13 -3.39 33.16
N LEU A 159 -0.36 -3.31 31.93
CA LEU A 159 -0.05 -2.23 31.00
C LEU A 159 -1.31 -1.39 30.77
N ALA A 160 -1.13 -0.08 30.54
CA ALA A 160 -2.24 0.82 30.18
C ALA A 160 -2.94 0.34 28.89
N ALA A 161 -4.24 0.65 28.75
CA ALA A 161 -5.04 0.19 27.62
C ALA A 161 -4.48 0.68 26.26
N TRP A 162 -3.98 1.91 26.20
CA TRP A 162 -3.37 2.47 24.98
C TRP A 162 -2.07 1.77 24.60
N ARG A 163 -1.32 1.28 25.59
CA ARG A 163 -0.07 0.53 25.42
C ARG A 163 -0.29 -0.84 24.78
N TRP A 164 -1.45 -1.46 25.02
CA TRP A 164 -1.86 -2.71 24.39
C TRP A 164 -2.21 -2.53 22.91
N LEU A 165 -2.70 -1.36 22.49
CA LEU A 165 -3.01 -1.09 21.07
C LEU A 165 -1.76 -1.24 20.20
N PHE A 166 -0.61 -0.71 20.66
CA PHE A 166 0.67 -0.82 19.93
C PHE A 166 1.24 -2.24 19.92
N ILE A 167 1.04 -3.02 20.99
CA ILE A 167 1.48 -4.42 21.04
C ILE A 167 0.64 -5.28 20.09
N LEU A 168 -0.68 -5.09 20.09
CA LEU A 168 -1.59 -5.84 19.21
C LEU A 168 -1.36 -5.47 17.74
N ASP A 169 -1.08 -4.20 17.44
CA ASP A 169 -0.67 -3.77 16.11
C ASP A 169 0.60 -4.47 15.61
N PHE A 170 1.65 -4.51 16.44
CA PHE A 170 2.87 -5.26 16.13
C PHE A 170 2.58 -6.75 15.87
N LEU A 171 1.71 -7.36 16.68
CA LEU A 171 1.36 -8.78 16.52
C LEU A 171 0.59 -9.06 15.22
N ILE A 172 -0.26 -8.14 14.77
CA ILE A 172 -1.02 -8.27 13.51
C ILE A 172 -0.13 -8.01 12.30
N SER A 173 0.85 -7.12 12.40
CA SER A 173 1.76 -6.79 11.30
C SER A 173 2.79 -7.89 11.01
N VAL A 174 3.24 -8.66 12.00
CA VAL A 174 4.21 -9.76 11.80
C VAL A 174 3.74 -10.82 10.78
N PRO A 175 2.52 -11.41 10.88
CA PRO A 175 1.99 -12.31 9.87
C PRO A 175 1.90 -11.67 8.47
N VAL A 176 1.53 -10.39 8.39
CA VAL A 176 1.42 -9.67 7.10
C VAL A 176 2.78 -9.52 6.44
N VAL A 177 3.84 -9.24 7.21
CA VAL A 177 5.23 -9.21 6.69
C VAL A 177 5.65 -10.59 6.18
N ILE A 178 5.38 -11.65 6.94
CA ILE A 178 5.70 -13.03 6.54
C ILE A 178 4.96 -13.40 5.25
N LEU A 179 3.67 -13.08 5.16
CA LEU A 179 2.87 -13.28 3.95
C LEU A 179 3.44 -12.50 2.76
N GLY A 180 3.86 -11.25 2.96
CA GLY A 180 4.52 -10.45 1.93
C GLY A 180 5.79 -11.10 1.38
N LEU A 181 6.63 -11.66 2.24
CA LEU A 181 7.86 -12.37 1.83
C LEU A 181 7.58 -13.63 1.00
N ILE A 182 6.44 -14.28 1.23
CA ILE A 182 6.05 -15.55 0.59
C ILE A 182 5.24 -15.33 -0.70
N ILE A 183 4.37 -14.32 -0.71
CA ILE A 183 3.36 -14.13 -1.76
C ILE A 183 3.82 -13.10 -2.80
N CYS A 184 4.54 -12.04 -2.41
CA CYS A 184 4.89 -10.96 -3.33
C CYS A 184 5.74 -11.46 -4.50
N PRO A 185 5.24 -11.33 -5.74
CA PRO A 185 6.06 -11.59 -6.91
C PRO A 185 7.13 -10.51 -7.03
N ASP A 186 8.37 -10.95 -7.25
CA ASP A 186 9.42 -10.07 -7.75
C ASP A 186 9.13 -9.75 -9.23
N GLU A 187 9.90 -8.81 -9.79
CA GLU A 187 9.89 -8.53 -11.23
C GLU A 187 9.94 -9.84 -12.04
N PRO A 188 9.18 -9.99 -13.14
CA PRO A 188 9.11 -11.25 -13.89
C PRO A 188 10.47 -11.78 -14.36
N LYS A 189 11.45 -10.89 -14.55
CA LYS A 189 12.85 -11.20 -14.89
C LYS A 189 13.65 -11.80 -13.72
N ALA A 190 13.19 -11.65 -12.49
CA ALA A 190 13.82 -12.18 -11.28
C ALA A 190 13.48 -13.67 -11.05
N LYS A 191 13.94 -14.20 -9.91
CA LYS A 191 13.73 -15.61 -9.53
C LYS A 191 12.23 -15.87 -9.39
N LYS A 192 11.77 -17.00 -9.95
CA LYS A 192 10.39 -17.46 -9.82
C LYS A 192 9.93 -17.54 -8.36
N VAL A 193 8.67 -17.19 -8.13
CA VAL A 193 8.01 -17.44 -6.85
C VAL A 193 7.62 -18.91 -6.76
N TRP A 194 7.56 -19.45 -5.55
CA TRP A 194 7.30 -20.89 -5.32
C TRP A 194 5.94 -21.37 -5.86
N TRP A 195 4.96 -20.47 -6.00
CA TRP A 195 3.61 -20.79 -6.47
C TRP A 195 3.42 -20.62 -7.99
N MET A 196 4.42 -20.12 -8.72
CA MET A 196 4.36 -19.83 -10.16
C MET A 196 5.20 -20.83 -10.97
N SER A 197 4.65 -21.32 -12.09
CA SER A 197 5.38 -22.19 -13.00
C SER A 197 6.37 -21.40 -13.88
N GLU A 198 7.32 -22.10 -14.51
CA GLU A 198 8.29 -21.44 -15.41
C GLU A 198 7.63 -20.93 -16.69
N GLU A 199 6.62 -21.65 -17.19
CA GLU A 199 5.81 -21.28 -18.34
C GLU A 199 4.99 -20.00 -18.07
N GLU A 200 4.39 -19.92 -16.88
CA GLU A 200 3.66 -18.73 -16.41
C GLU A 200 4.59 -17.51 -16.33
N ARG A 201 5.83 -17.71 -15.83
CA ARG A 201 6.84 -16.65 -15.77
C ARG A 201 7.22 -16.13 -17.16
N GLN A 202 7.47 -17.05 -18.10
CA GLN A 202 7.87 -16.70 -19.45
C GLN A 202 6.78 -15.89 -20.15
N ARG A 203 5.51 -16.27 -19.96
CA ARG A 203 4.37 -15.52 -20.49
C ARG A 203 4.30 -14.09 -19.94
N CYS A 204 4.61 -13.87 -18.66
CA CYS A 204 4.69 -12.52 -18.09
C CYS A 204 5.81 -11.69 -18.72
N ILE A 205 6.96 -12.29 -19.03
CA ILE A 205 8.09 -11.62 -19.68
C ILE A 205 7.70 -11.22 -21.11
N GLU A 206 7.07 -12.11 -21.87
CA GLU A 206 6.55 -11.83 -23.21
C GLU A 206 5.57 -10.66 -23.20
N ARG A 207 4.62 -10.62 -22.24
CA ARG A 207 3.69 -9.49 -22.11
C ARG A 207 4.38 -8.16 -21.84
N MET A 208 5.44 -8.14 -21.04
CA MET A 208 6.20 -6.92 -20.80
C MET A 208 6.92 -6.43 -22.07
N ALA A 209 7.42 -7.37 -22.89
CA ALA A 209 8.04 -7.07 -24.18
C ALA A 209 7.00 -6.57 -25.21
N ASP A 210 5.81 -7.19 -25.26
CA ASP A 210 4.70 -6.79 -26.13
C ASP A 210 4.20 -5.36 -25.83
N GLU A 211 4.21 -4.97 -24.55
CA GLU A 211 3.84 -3.62 -24.13
C GLU A 211 4.97 -2.58 -24.29
N GLY A 212 6.16 -3.01 -24.78
CA GLY A 212 7.34 -2.15 -24.88
C GLY A 212 7.80 -1.60 -23.52
N ARG A 213 7.41 -2.25 -22.43
CA ARG A 213 7.79 -1.91 -21.05
C ARG A 213 9.01 -2.72 -20.64
N ASP A 214 9.94 -2.88 -21.57
CA ASP A 214 11.23 -3.48 -21.28
C ASP A 214 11.90 -2.62 -20.23
N ALA A 215 11.80 -3.07 -18.99
CA ALA A 215 12.56 -2.56 -17.87
C ALA A 215 14.04 -2.85 -18.15
N GLU A 216 14.65 -2.05 -19.03
CA GLU A 216 16.06 -1.72 -18.91
C GLU A 216 16.18 -0.91 -17.61
N LEU A 217 17.09 -1.32 -16.74
CA LEU A 217 17.37 -0.65 -15.47
C LEU A 217 17.42 0.86 -15.70
N PHE A 218 16.46 1.57 -15.12
CA PHE A 218 16.27 3.01 -15.33
C PHE A 218 17.58 3.77 -15.07
N HIS A 219 18.20 4.29 -16.11
CA HIS A 219 19.43 5.08 -15.99
C HIS A 219 19.09 6.51 -15.56
N TRP A 220 19.70 6.94 -14.46
CA TRP A 220 19.54 8.30 -13.92
C TRP A 220 20.17 9.34 -14.85
N ASP A 221 19.41 9.81 -15.84
CA ASP A 221 19.78 10.99 -16.61
C ASP A 221 19.32 12.25 -15.88
N ARG A 222 20.27 13.15 -15.57
CA ARG A 222 19.99 14.46 -14.97
C ARG A 222 18.97 15.27 -15.78
N ARG A 223 18.88 15.03 -17.10
CA ARG A 223 17.89 15.64 -17.99
C ARG A 223 16.47 15.17 -17.69
N LEU A 224 16.28 13.89 -17.35
CA LEU A 224 14.98 13.34 -16.97
C LEU A 224 14.50 13.93 -15.64
N ILE A 225 15.39 14.00 -14.63
CA ILE A 225 15.07 14.63 -13.34
C ILE A 225 14.64 16.08 -13.55
N LYS A 226 15.41 16.85 -14.32
CA LYS A 226 15.09 18.25 -14.61
C LYS A 226 13.75 18.38 -15.34
N ARG A 227 13.46 17.48 -16.29
CA ARG A 227 12.19 17.45 -17.02
C ARG A 227 11.01 17.18 -16.08
N VAL A 228 11.11 16.17 -15.22
CA VAL A 228 10.05 15.81 -14.26
C VAL A 228 9.81 16.94 -13.26
N LEU A 229 10.87 17.51 -12.67
CA LEU A 229 10.76 18.60 -11.70
C LEU A 229 10.29 19.93 -12.31
N THR A 230 10.46 20.13 -13.63
CA THR A 230 9.97 21.32 -14.33
C THR A 230 8.59 21.10 -14.95
N SER A 231 8.02 19.89 -14.83
CA SER A 231 6.71 19.56 -15.39
C SER A 231 5.60 20.19 -14.55
N TRP A 232 4.75 21.00 -15.17
CA TRP A 232 3.60 21.61 -14.47
C TRP A 232 2.62 20.56 -13.94
N GLN A 233 2.52 19.41 -14.63
CA GLN A 233 1.65 18.28 -14.24
C GLN A 233 2.00 17.75 -12.86
N LEU A 234 3.28 17.73 -12.48
CA LEU A 234 3.72 17.31 -11.15
C LEU A 234 3.12 18.22 -10.08
N TYR A 235 3.23 19.54 -10.26
CA TYR A 235 2.72 20.52 -9.31
C TYR A 235 1.19 20.55 -9.28
N ALA A 236 0.54 20.46 -10.44
CA ALA A 236 -0.91 20.40 -10.52
C ALA A 236 -1.46 19.14 -9.82
N PHE A 237 -0.82 17.99 -10.02
CA PHE A 237 -1.17 16.75 -9.32
C PHE A 237 -0.96 16.86 -7.82
N CYS A 238 0.21 17.35 -7.37
CA CYS A 238 0.48 17.55 -5.94
C CYS A 238 -0.52 18.52 -5.29
N LEU A 239 -0.89 19.61 -5.98
CA LEU A 239 -1.85 20.57 -5.48
C LEU A 239 -3.27 19.98 -5.41
N ALA A 240 -3.69 19.26 -6.44
CA ALA A 240 -4.97 18.56 -6.45
C ALA A 240 -5.05 17.50 -5.34
N TRP A 241 -3.98 16.72 -5.17
CA TRP A 241 -3.86 15.73 -4.10
C TRP A 241 -3.88 16.38 -2.71
N ALA A 242 -3.14 17.47 -2.50
CA ALA A 242 -3.14 18.21 -1.24
C ALA A 242 -4.53 18.79 -0.92
N PHE A 243 -5.21 19.34 -1.93
CA PHE A 243 -6.57 19.84 -1.76
C PHE A 243 -7.55 18.72 -1.39
N MET A 244 -7.45 17.57 -2.06
CA MET A 244 -8.27 16.40 -1.76
C MET A 244 -8.00 15.91 -0.32
N GLU A 245 -6.74 15.68 0.07
CA GLU A 245 -6.39 15.25 1.43
C GLU A 245 -6.82 16.22 2.56
N LEU A 246 -6.91 17.52 2.27
CA LEU A 246 -7.38 18.54 3.22
C LEU A 246 -8.91 18.62 3.32
N THR A 247 -9.63 18.31 2.23
CA THR A 247 -11.08 18.52 2.14
C THR A 247 -11.90 17.23 2.24
N CYS A 248 -11.37 16.11 1.77
CA CYS A 248 -12.04 14.82 1.65
C CYS A 248 -11.00 13.69 1.69
N SER A 249 -10.84 13.00 2.84
CA SER A 249 -10.07 11.74 2.98
C SER A 249 -9.97 11.40 4.49
N VAL A 250 -8.96 10.62 4.88
CA VAL A 250 -8.65 10.13 6.23
C VAL A 250 -8.52 11.26 7.27
N ASN A 251 -8.05 12.45 6.87
CA ASN A 251 -7.91 13.57 7.80
C ASN A 251 -9.27 14.08 8.31
N LEU A 252 -10.30 14.10 7.47
CA LEU A 252 -11.65 14.49 7.89
C LEU A 252 -12.16 13.57 9.00
N GLN A 253 -11.92 12.26 8.88
CA GLN A 253 -12.30 11.28 9.89
C GLN A 253 -11.56 11.48 11.22
N ARG A 254 -10.26 11.80 11.17
CA ARG A 254 -9.46 12.12 12.37
C ARG A 254 -9.98 13.36 13.09
N TRP A 255 -10.18 14.45 12.35
CA TRP A 255 -10.68 15.70 12.93
C TRP A 255 -12.11 15.58 13.43
N MET A 256 -12.97 14.83 12.74
CA MET A 256 -14.33 14.54 13.16
C MET A 256 -14.35 13.79 14.50
N THR A 257 -13.47 12.80 14.69
CA THR A 257 -13.38 12.05 15.96
C THR A 257 -13.04 12.98 17.13
N LEU A 258 -12.02 13.84 16.95
CA LEU A 258 -11.62 14.82 17.95
C LEU A 258 -12.72 15.87 18.20
N TRP A 259 -13.38 16.33 17.14
CA TRP A 259 -14.48 17.29 17.23
C TRP A 259 -15.68 16.72 18.00
N ILE A 260 -16.14 15.50 17.69
CA ILE A 260 -17.24 14.84 18.41
C ILE A 260 -16.88 14.63 19.87
N LYS A 261 -15.63 14.25 20.18
CA LYS A 261 -15.14 14.15 21.56
C LYS A 261 -15.16 15.50 22.30
N SER A 262 -14.93 16.61 21.59
CA SER A 262 -14.92 17.95 22.17
C SER A 262 -16.32 18.45 22.54
N LEU A 263 -17.38 17.91 21.92
CA LEU A 263 -18.76 18.32 22.17
C LEU A 263 -19.20 17.94 23.59
N ARG A 264 -19.45 18.96 24.41
CA ARG A 264 -20.02 18.81 25.76
C ARG A 264 -21.38 19.48 25.85
N VAL A 265 -22.29 18.84 26.58
CA VAL A 265 -23.59 19.41 26.98
C VAL A 265 -23.61 19.38 28.50
N ASP A 266 -23.86 20.53 29.13
CA ASP A 266 -23.89 20.70 30.59
C ASP A 266 -22.62 20.20 31.32
N GLY A 267 -21.45 20.44 30.72
CA GLY A 267 -20.14 20.04 31.26
C GLY A 267 -19.80 18.55 31.13
N LYS A 268 -20.76 17.71 30.72
CA LYS A 268 -20.59 16.27 30.48
C LYS A 268 -20.36 15.99 28.99
N PRO A 269 -19.60 14.93 28.65
CA PRO A 269 -19.43 14.51 27.27
C PRO A 269 -20.79 14.15 26.65
N LYS A 270 -21.11 14.73 25.48
CA LYS A 270 -22.39 14.52 24.79
C LYS A 270 -22.55 13.08 24.27
N TYR A 271 -21.44 12.46 23.90
CA TYR A 271 -21.40 11.12 23.32
C TYR A 271 -20.51 10.19 24.16
N SER A 272 -20.95 8.93 24.30
CA SER A 272 -20.11 7.85 24.85
C SER A 272 -18.91 7.60 23.95
N THR A 273 -17.80 7.10 24.52
CA THR A 273 -16.57 6.75 23.80
C THR A 273 -16.82 5.80 22.63
N GLU A 274 -17.80 4.91 22.74
CA GLU A 274 -18.20 4.02 21.64
C GLU A 274 -18.78 4.79 20.44
N LYS A 275 -19.69 5.74 20.69
CA LYS A 275 -20.31 6.55 19.64
C LYS A 275 -19.33 7.53 19.01
N VAL A 276 -18.39 8.05 19.80
CA VAL A 276 -17.30 8.92 19.30
C VAL A 276 -16.45 8.19 18.26
N ASN A 277 -16.26 6.87 18.41
CA ASN A 277 -15.49 6.07 17.46
C ASN A 277 -16.34 5.50 16.31
N ALA A 278 -17.63 5.23 16.53
CA ALA A 278 -18.53 4.62 15.53
C ALA A 278 -19.15 5.61 14.53
N ILE A 279 -19.28 6.89 14.88
CA ILE A 279 -19.85 7.88 13.94
C ILE A 279 -18.86 8.19 12.79
N PRO A 280 -17.57 8.45 13.05
CA PRO A 280 -16.60 8.74 11.99
C PRO A 280 -16.39 7.58 11.02
N THR A 281 -16.66 6.32 11.40
CA THR A 281 -16.53 5.18 10.48
C THR A 281 -17.52 5.23 9.31
N ALA A 282 -18.65 5.94 9.46
CA ALA A 282 -19.59 6.16 8.35
C ALA A 282 -18.96 6.95 7.19
N VAL A 283 -18.01 7.85 7.49
CA VAL A 283 -17.25 8.60 6.48
C VAL A 283 -16.42 7.65 5.62
N GLY A 284 -15.80 6.64 6.23
CA GLY A 284 -15.06 5.60 5.51
C GLY A 284 -15.94 4.85 4.50
N CYS A 285 -17.16 4.47 4.88
CA CYS A 285 -18.10 3.81 3.98
C CYS A 285 -18.48 4.68 2.78
N THR A 286 -18.69 5.99 2.99
CA THR A 286 -19.01 6.91 1.89
C THR A 286 -17.84 7.08 0.92
N VAL A 287 -16.60 7.08 1.43
CA VAL A 287 -15.40 7.14 0.59
C VAL A 287 -15.27 5.88 -0.28
N CYS A 288 -15.44 4.69 0.30
CA CYS A 288 -15.39 3.45 -0.47
C CYS A 288 -16.41 3.41 -1.61
N HIS A 289 -17.63 3.92 -1.38
CA HIS A 289 -18.66 4.00 -2.41
C HIS A 289 -18.27 4.98 -3.53
N PHE A 290 -17.70 6.12 -3.15
CA PHE A 290 -17.23 7.13 -4.10
C PHE A 290 -16.05 6.64 -4.95
N ASP A 291 -15.08 5.96 -4.34
CA ASP A 291 -13.92 5.38 -5.04
C ASP A 291 -14.35 4.31 -6.06
N TYR A 292 -15.31 3.46 -5.69
CA TYR A 292 -15.88 2.47 -6.61
C TYR A 292 -16.60 3.14 -7.79
N MET A 293 -17.41 4.17 -7.53
CA MET A 293 -18.13 4.93 -8.56
C MET A 293 -17.17 5.65 -9.51
N LEU A 294 -16.11 6.29 -8.99
CA LEU A 294 -15.12 6.94 -9.83
C LEU A 294 -14.32 5.93 -10.65
N GLY A 295 -13.95 4.80 -10.07
CA GLY A 295 -13.25 3.72 -10.77
C GLY A 295 -14.04 3.23 -11.98
N SER A 296 -15.34 2.98 -11.83
CA SER A 296 -16.19 2.54 -12.94
C SER A 296 -16.34 3.59 -14.03
N ILE A 297 -16.44 4.87 -13.66
CA ILE A 297 -16.50 5.98 -14.60
C ILE A 297 -15.18 6.10 -15.38
N VAL A 298 -14.04 6.05 -14.69
CA VAL A 298 -12.71 6.16 -15.33
C VAL A 298 -12.48 4.99 -16.30
N ASP A 299 -12.84 3.77 -15.91
CA ASP A 299 -12.73 2.59 -16.78
C ASP A 299 -13.63 2.73 -18.02
N GLU A 300 -14.84 3.26 -17.87
CA GLU A 300 -15.73 3.53 -18.99
C GLU A 300 -15.14 4.57 -19.95
N TYR A 301 -14.57 5.66 -19.44
CA TYR A 301 -13.88 6.64 -20.28
C TYR A 301 -12.65 6.05 -20.98
N SER A 302 -11.83 5.28 -20.26
CA SER A 302 -10.63 4.65 -20.84
C SER A 302 -10.98 3.60 -21.90
N SER A 303 -12.14 2.96 -21.81
CA SER A 303 -12.60 2.01 -22.83
C SER A 303 -13.11 2.66 -24.13
N ARG A 304 -13.43 3.96 -24.07
CA ARG A 304 -13.95 4.75 -25.19
C ARG A 304 -12.86 5.52 -25.95
N ALA A 305 -11.72 5.76 -25.31
CA ALA A 305 -10.55 6.45 -25.87
C ALA A 305 -9.63 5.46 -26.62
#